data_AF-A0A3S3RRQ8-F1
#
_entry.id   AF-A0A3S3RRQ8-F1
#
_cell.length_a   1.000
_cell.length_b   1.000
_cell.length_c   1.000
_cell.angle_alpha   90.00
_cell.angle_beta   90.00
_cell.angle_gamma   90.00
#
_symmetry.space_group_name_H-M   'P 1'
#
loop_
_entity.id
_entity.type
_entity.pdbx_description
1 polymer ?
#
loop_
_entity_poly.entity_id
_entity_poly.type
_entity_poly.pdbx_seq_one_letter_code
_entity_poly.pdbx_strand_id
1 'polypeptide(L)' 'QMLIEALSQYEGTMLFVSHDRHFLAALSNRVLELTPDGIHTYGGGYTEYVARTGQEAPGLRS' A
#
# COMPACT_ATOMS: atom_id res chain seq x y z
N GLN A 1 13.78 6.26 -7.62
CA GLN A 1 12.99 7.06 -6.66
C GLN A 1 12.16 8.17 -7.28
N MET A 2 12.51 8.72 -8.46
CA MET A 2 11.74 9.78 -9.15
C MET A 2 10.20 9.59 -9.19
N LEU A 3 9.71 8.37 -9.44
CA LEU A 3 8.27 8.11 -9.50
C LEU A 3 7.58 8.29 -8.14
N ILE A 4 8.18 7.77 -7.07
CA ILE A 4 7.61 7.89 -5.71
C ILE A 4 7.56 9.36 -5.30
N GLU A 5 8.62 10.11 -5.57
CA GLU A 5 8.68 11.55 -5.28
C GLU A 5 7.64 12.35 -6.07
N ALA A 6 7.48 12.06 -7.37
CA ALA A 6 6.46 12.73 -8.18
C ALA A 6 5.04 12.43 -7.68
N LEU A 7 4.75 11.18 -7.32
CA LEU A 7 3.42 10.78 -6.84
C LEU A 7 3.13 11.28 -5.42
N SER A 8 4.13 11.42 -4.55
CA SER A 8 3.92 11.95 -3.19
C SER A 8 3.53 13.44 -3.19
N GLN A 9 3.81 14.16 -4.27
CA GLN A 9 3.41 15.56 -4.48
C GLN A 9 2.04 15.69 -5.15
N TYR A 10 1.40 14.60 -5.56
CA TYR A 10 0.09 14.66 -6.19
C TYR A 10 -1.00 14.99 -5.15
N GLU A 11 -1.69 16.11 -5.35
CA GLU A 11 -2.71 16.61 -4.39
C GLU A 11 -4.06 15.88 -4.48
N GLY A 12 -4.27 15.07 -5.52
CA GLY A 12 -5.51 14.32 -5.70
C GLY A 12 -5.52 12.97 -4.96
N THR A 13 -6.65 12.26 -5.06
CA THR A 13 -6.74 10.89 -4.54
C THR A 13 -6.15 9.91 -5.54
N MET A 14 -5.28 9.01 -5.06
CA MET A 14 -4.73 7.92 -5.86
C MET A 14 -5.21 6.58 -5.32
N LEU A 15 -5.61 5.69 -6.22
CA LEU A 15 -5.76 4.27 -5.96
C LEU A 15 -4.70 3.53 -6.78
N PHE A 16 -3.88 2.73 -6.11
CA PHE A 16 -2.80 1.99 -6.75
C PHE A 16 -2.68 0.59 -6.14
N VAL A 17 -2.14 -0.32 -6.95
CA VAL A 17 -1.81 -1.70 -6.56
C VAL A 17 -0.37 -1.95 -6.99
N SER A 18 0.43 -2.55 -6.10
CA SER A 18 1.83 -2.85 -6.38
C SER A 18 2.27 -4.08 -5.61
N HIS A 19 3.28 -4.78 -6.15
CA HIS A 19 4.03 -5.82 -5.43
C HIS A 19 5.31 -5.27 -4.79
N ASP A 20 5.67 -4.01 -5.08
CA ASP A 20 6.81 -3.33 -4.48
C ASP A 20 6.43 -2.78 -3.10
N ARG A 21 6.99 -3.42 -2.05
CA ARG A 21 6.75 -3.08 -0.66
C ARG A 21 7.26 -1.69 -0.29
N HIS A 22 8.35 -1.22 -0.91
CA HIS A 22 8.88 0.13 -0.67
C HIS A 22 7.95 1.19 -1.26
N PHE A 23 7.43 0.96 -2.46
CA PHE A 23 6.41 1.81 -3.07
C PHE A 23 5.14 1.91 -2.21
N LEU A 24 4.62 0.76 -1.77
CA LEU A 24 3.44 0.72 -0.90
C LEU A 24 3.69 1.44 0.42
N ALA A 25 4.82 1.17 1.09
CA ALA A 25 5.17 1.81 2.35
C ALA A 25 5.37 3.33 2.23
N ALA A 26 5.90 3.81 1.10
CA ALA A 26 6.20 5.22 0.89
C ALA A 26 4.95 6.07 0.59
N LEU A 27 3.94 5.52 -0.10
CA LEU A 27 2.84 6.32 -0.65
C LEU A 27 1.47 6.05 -0.02
N SER A 28 1.24 4.89 0.59
CA SER A 28 -0.09 4.54 1.08
C SER A 28 -0.37 5.14 2.46
N ASN A 29 -1.61 5.59 2.65
CA ASN A 29 -2.14 6.04 3.95
C ASN A 29 -3.43 5.28 4.35
N ARG A 30 -3.89 4.38 3.49
CA ARG A 30 -5.03 3.48 3.67
C ARG A 30 -4.79 2.22 2.86
N VAL A 31 -5.20 1.07 3.39
CA VAL A 31 -5.16 -0.22 2.68
C VAL A 31 -6.57 -0.77 2.54
N LEU A 32 -6.89 -1.21 1.32
CA LEU A 32 -8.12 -1.93 1.01
C LEU A 32 -7.74 -3.39 0.74
N GLU A 33 -8.06 -4.28 1.69
CA GLU A 33 -7.89 -5.72 1.52
C GLU A 33 -9.16 -6.29 0.86
N LEU A 34 -8.98 -6.90 -0.30
CA LEU A 34 -10.06 -7.55 -1.03
C LEU A 34 -10.21 -8.99 -0.53
N THR A 35 -11.33 -9.29 0.11
CA THR A 35 -11.66 -10.62 0.63
C THR A 35 -12.88 -11.19 -0.09
N PRO A 36 -13.14 -12.50 -0.03
CA PRO A 36 -14.36 -13.10 -0.57
C PRO A 36 -15.65 -12.49 0.01
N ASP A 37 -15.62 -12.03 1.26
CA ASP A 37 -16.77 -11.45 1.97
C ASP A 37 -16.92 -9.94 1.73
N GLY A 38 -16.02 -9.33 0.94
CA GLY A 38 -16.02 -7.91 0.61
C GLY A 38 -14.69 -7.21 0.90
N ILE A 39 -14.73 -5.87 0.99
CA ILE A 39 -13.53 -5.05 1.19
C ILE A 39 -13.35 -4.78 2.68
N HIS A 40 -12.22 -5.20 3.25
CA HIS A 40 -11.80 -4.77 4.57
C HIS A 40 -10.90 -3.53 4.45
N THR A 41 -11.20 -2.48 5.20
CA THR A 41 -10.45 -1.22 5.15
C THR A 41 -9.61 -1.05 6.40
N TYR A 42 -8.29 -0.90 6.21
CA TYR A 42 -7.36 -0.55 7.27
C TYR A 42 -7.03 0.94 7.18
N GLY A 43 -7.25 1.65 8.29
CA GLY A 43 -6.68 2.98 8.48
C GLY A 43 -5.18 2.87 8.73
N GLY A 44 -4.40 3.71 8.04
CA GLY A 44 -2.93 3.61 8.05
C GLY A 44 -2.38 3.06 6.74
N GLY A 45 -1.10 3.36 6.48
CA GLY A 45 -0.40 2.88 5.31
C GLY A 45 -0.04 1.38 5.39
N TYR A 46 0.60 0.90 4.33
CA TYR A 46 1.00 -0.49 4.16
C TYR A 46 1.85 -1.02 5.33
N THR A 47 2.78 -0.22 5.87
CA THR A 47 3.61 -0.63 7.03
C THR A 47 2.76 -0.99 8.25
N GLU A 48 1.70 -0.22 8.50
CA GLU A 48 0.80 -0.48 9.62
C GLU A 48 -0.09 -1.69 9.37
N TYR A 49 -0.57 -1.86 8.13
CA TYR A 49 -1.28 -3.06 7.71
C TYR A 49 -0.44 -4.33 7.96
N VAL A 50 0.83 -4.34 7.56
CA VAL A 50 1.74 -5.47 7.80
C VAL A 50 1.92 -5.72 9.30
N ALA A 51 2.13 -4.66 10.09
CA ALA A 51 2.30 -4.79 11.54
C ALA A 51 1.05 -5.36 12.23
N ARG A 52 -0.15 -5.04 11.74
CA ARG A 52 -1.43 -5.51 12.30
C ARG A 52 -1.79 -6.94 11.88
N THR A 53 -1.52 -7.30 10.63
CA THR A 53 -2.01 -8.55 10.03
C THR A 53 -0.94 -9.64 9.93
N GLY A 54 0.34 -9.27 9.99
CA GLY A 54 1.46 -10.15 9.66
C GLY A 54 1.52 -10.53 8.17
N GLN A 55 0.61 -10.00 7.35
CA GLN A 55 0.59 -10.27 5.91
C GLN A 55 1.42 -9.25 5.17
N GLU A 56 2.29 -9.73 4.30
CA GLU A 56 3.07 -8.89 3.41
C GLU A 56 2.63 -9.13 1.97
N ALA A 57 2.66 -8.08 1.14
CA ALA A 57 2.59 -8.23 -0.29
C ALA A 57 3.66 -9.25 -0.73
N PRO A 58 3.31 -10.24 -1.57
CA PRO A 58 4.29 -11.14 -2.17
C PRO A 58 5.28 -10.27 -2.93
N GLY A 59 6.45 -10.06 -2.32
CA GLY A 59 7.47 -9.20 -2.89
C GLY A 59 8.08 -9.89 -4.10
N LEU A 60 8.63 -9.10 -5.02
CA LEU A 60 9.65 -9.60 -5.92
C LEU A 60 10.78 -10.14 -5.02
N ARG A 61 11.00 -11.46 -4.99
CA ARG A 61 12.22 -12.00 -4.39
C ARG A 61 13.37 -11.45 -5.23
N SER A 62 14.13 -10.51 -4.68
CA SER A 62 15.51 -10.26 -5.11
C SER A 62 16.40 -11.33 -4.52
#